data_AF-A0A9D3LZ45-F1
#
_entry.id   AF-A0A9D3LZ45-F1
#
_cell.length_a   1.000
_cell.length_b   1.000
_cell.length_c   1.000
_cell.angle_alpha   90.00
_cell.angle_beta   90.00
_cell.angle_gamma   90.00
#
_symmetry.space_group_name_H-M   'P 1'
#
loop_
_entity.id
_entity.type
_entity.pdbx_description
1 polymer ?
#
loop_
_entity_poly.entity_id
_entity_poly.type
_entity_poly.pdbx_seq_one_letter_code
_entity_poly.pdbx_strand_id
1 'polypeptide(L)'
;MAGIHQSARRYASVLTPDLQPFGPQTFMEFLSHFLFLCAHLYDEGRSQANRMAAILSRMKELTDQADQYSQEVSSLRTEFTEAQQWQAQLQRAVEASRAVCERARQHCLLEETQLAQLEEQLQEARQLSQDALQQVSPLYQAALEAMQSLSQSDLEELRRYRRPPEGVMAVMDVVCVLFGRPCTWESCQQLLG
;
A
#
# COMPACT_ATOMS: atom_id res chain seq x y z
N MET A 1 -21.01 -86.12 -26.74
CA MET A 1 -20.31 -86.44 -28.02
C MET A 1 -20.62 -87.83 -28.53
N ALA A 2 -20.33 -88.90 -27.78
CA ALA A 2 -20.64 -90.28 -28.22
C ALA A 2 -22.13 -90.49 -28.56
N GLY A 3 -23.05 -89.92 -27.75
CA GLY A 3 -24.49 -89.97 -28.02
C GLY A 3 -24.89 -89.29 -29.33
N ILE A 4 -24.31 -88.13 -29.65
CA ILE A 4 -24.58 -87.37 -30.89
C ILE A 4 -24.11 -88.15 -32.13
N HIS A 5 -22.93 -88.77 -32.05
CA HIS A 5 -22.41 -89.59 -33.14
C HIS A 5 -23.23 -90.88 -33.33
N GLN A 6 -23.63 -91.54 -32.24
CA GLN A 6 -24.48 -92.74 -32.30
C GLN A 6 -25.87 -92.41 -32.86
N SER A 7 -26.48 -91.28 -32.49
CA SER A 7 -27.74 -90.84 -33.06
C SER A 7 -27.63 -90.52 -34.56
N ALA A 8 -26.56 -89.83 -34.98
CA ALA A 8 -26.31 -89.52 -36.38
C ALA A 8 -26.10 -90.81 -37.21
N ARG A 9 -25.33 -91.77 -36.68
CA ARG A 9 -25.12 -93.08 -37.32
C ARG A 9 -26.42 -93.89 -37.46
N ARG A 10 -27.25 -93.93 -36.40
CA ARG A 10 -28.56 -94.60 -36.45
C ARG A 10 -29.50 -93.95 -37.46
N TYR A 11 -29.56 -92.64 -37.50
CA TYR A 11 -30.41 -91.91 -38.44
C TYR A 11 -29.96 -92.12 -39.91
N ALA A 12 -28.65 -92.07 -40.16
CA ALA A 12 -28.09 -92.33 -41.49
C ALA A 12 -28.37 -93.75 -41.99
N SER A 13 -28.35 -94.74 -41.09
CA SER A 13 -28.68 -96.12 -41.45
C SER A 13 -30.12 -96.33 -41.92
N VAL A 14 -31.04 -95.42 -41.58
CA VAL A 14 -32.44 -95.45 -42.03
C VAL A 14 -32.62 -94.78 -43.39
N LEU A 15 -31.88 -93.69 -43.66
CA LEU A 15 -32.03 -92.90 -44.89
C LEU A 15 -31.18 -93.40 -46.06
N THR A 16 -30.01 -93.94 -45.79
CA THR A 16 -29.05 -94.40 -46.80
C THR A 16 -28.45 -95.73 -46.37
N PRO A 17 -29.16 -96.86 -46.58
CA PRO A 17 -28.72 -98.17 -46.11
C PRO A 17 -27.44 -98.68 -46.80
N ASP A 18 -27.17 -98.23 -48.04
CA ASP A 18 -26.03 -98.68 -48.84
C ASP A 18 -24.70 -97.98 -48.51
N LEU A 19 -24.73 -96.88 -47.73
CA LEU A 19 -23.57 -96.09 -47.34
C LEU A 19 -23.42 -96.09 -45.82
N GLN A 20 -22.21 -96.33 -45.31
CA GLN A 20 -21.85 -96.10 -43.90
C GLN A 20 -20.93 -94.88 -43.75
N PRO A 21 -21.47 -93.65 -43.86
CA PRO A 21 -20.68 -92.44 -43.83
C PRO A 21 -20.10 -92.11 -42.44
N PHE A 22 -20.61 -92.74 -41.37
CA PHE A 22 -20.22 -92.45 -39.99
C PHE A 22 -19.47 -93.63 -39.35
N GLY A 23 -18.15 -93.46 -39.18
CA GLY A 23 -17.22 -94.42 -38.58
C GLY A 23 -16.34 -93.81 -37.49
N PRO A 24 -15.34 -94.55 -37.01
CA PRO A 24 -14.41 -94.06 -35.98
C PRO A 24 -13.65 -92.79 -36.40
N GLN A 25 -13.28 -92.69 -37.68
CA GLN A 25 -12.57 -91.53 -38.22
C GLN A 25 -13.43 -90.26 -38.17
N THR A 26 -14.67 -90.32 -38.67
CA THR A 26 -15.61 -89.18 -38.60
C THR A 26 -15.95 -88.79 -37.16
N PHE A 27 -15.93 -89.74 -36.22
CA PHE A 27 -16.08 -89.44 -34.80
C PHE A 27 -14.88 -88.69 -34.22
N MET A 28 -13.65 -89.11 -34.58
CA MET A 28 -12.42 -88.43 -34.16
C MET A 28 -12.31 -87.03 -34.76
N GLU A 29 -12.68 -86.87 -36.03
CA GLU A 29 -12.80 -85.56 -36.68
C GLU A 29 -13.86 -84.71 -35.97
N PHE A 30 -15.04 -85.25 -35.66
CA PHE A 30 -16.04 -84.51 -34.89
C PHE A 30 -15.52 -84.05 -33.52
N LEU A 31 -14.81 -84.92 -32.79
CA LEU A 31 -14.19 -84.57 -31.51
C LEU A 31 -13.14 -83.47 -31.67
N SER A 32 -12.27 -83.55 -32.68
CA SER A 32 -11.23 -82.54 -32.91
C SER A 32 -11.84 -81.18 -33.23
N HIS A 33 -12.86 -81.14 -34.10
CA HIS A 33 -13.57 -79.91 -34.45
C HIS A 33 -14.33 -79.33 -33.24
N PHE A 34 -14.98 -80.18 -32.45
CA PHE A 34 -15.69 -79.74 -31.25
C PHE A 34 -14.73 -79.14 -30.21
N LEU A 35 -13.62 -79.82 -29.94
CA LEU A 35 -12.60 -79.32 -29.01
C LEU A 35 -11.99 -78.00 -29.51
N PHE A 36 -11.71 -77.90 -30.81
CA PHE A 36 -11.25 -76.66 -31.44
C PHE A 36 -12.26 -75.53 -31.25
N LEU A 37 -13.54 -75.76 -31.55
CA LEU A 37 -14.60 -74.76 -31.38
C LEU A 37 -14.77 -74.34 -29.92
N CYS A 38 -14.72 -75.27 -28.97
CA CYS A 38 -14.76 -74.95 -27.55
C CYS A 38 -13.58 -74.07 -27.12
N ALA A 39 -12.36 -74.41 -27.54
CA ALA A 39 -11.17 -73.63 -27.24
C ALA A 39 -11.27 -72.22 -27.86
N HIS A 40 -11.72 -72.13 -29.12
CA HIS A 40 -11.89 -70.86 -29.82
C HIS A 40 -12.93 -69.96 -29.12
N LEU A 41 -14.12 -70.48 -28.81
CA LEU A 41 -15.16 -69.70 -28.13
C LEU A 41 -14.75 -69.29 -26.72
N TYR A 42 -14.01 -70.15 -26.01
CA TYR A 42 -13.47 -69.82 -24.69
C TYR A 42 -12.42 -68.70 -24.78
N ASP A 43 -11.51 -68.78 -25.74
CA ASP A 43 -10.46 -67.76 -25.93
C ASP A 43 -11.06 -66.42 -26.39
N GLU A 44 -12.05 -66.44 -27.27
CA GLU A 44 -12.77 -65.24 -27.71
C GLU A 44 -13.49 -64.57 -26.54
N GLY A 45 -14.23 -65.34 -25.74
CA GLY A 45 -14.89 -64.82 -24.54
C GLY A 45 -13.89 -64.27 -23.51
N ARG A 46 -12.77 -64.97 -23.30
CA ARG A 46 -11.69 -64.53 -22.41
C ARG A 46 -11.04 -63.24 -22.89
N SER A 47 -10.77 -63.13 -24.20
CA SER A 47 -10.19 -61.92 -24.81
C SER A 47 -11.11 -60.71 -24.64
N GLN A 48 -12.42 -60.89 -24.87
CA GLN A 48 -13.42 -59.84 -24.65
C GLN A 48 -13.49 -59.43 -23.18
N ALA A 49 -13.49 -60.39 -22.24
CA ALA A 49 -13.49 -60.12 -20.81
C ALA A 49 -12.24 -59.34 -20.37
N ASN A 50 -11.06 -59.75 -20.84
CA ASN A 50 -9.79 -59.06 -20.55
C ASN A 50 -9.81 -57.62 -21.08
N ARG A 51 -10.30 -57.41 -22.29
CA ARG A 51 -10.45 -56.07 -22.87
C ARG A 51 -11.41 -55.21 -22.05
N MET A 52 -12.54 -55.76 -21.63
CA MET A 52 -13.50 -55.04 -20.79
C MET A 52 -12.89 -54.67 -19.44
N ALA A 53 -12.16 -55.60 -18.81
CA ALA A 53 -11.48 -55.35 -17.54
C ALA A 53 -10.46 -54.21 -17.65
N ALA A 54 -9.67 -54.16 -18.73
CA ALA A 54 -8.72 -53.08 -18.99
C ALA A 54 -9.40 -51.72 -19.24
N ILE A 55 -10.56 -51.71 -19.91
CA ILE A 55 -11.35 -50.48 -20.10
C ILE A 55 -11.89 -50.00 -18.76
N LEU A 56 -12.47 -50.90 -17.95
CA LEU A 56 -13.03 -50.56 -16.65
C LEU A 56 -11.97 -50.08 -15.66
N SER A 57 -10.77 -50.66 -15.67
CA SER A 57 -9.66 -50.16 -14.84
C SER A 57 -9.27 -48.75 -15.23
N ARG A 58 -9.16 -48.46 -16.53
CA ARG A 58 -8.84 -47.12 -17.02
C ARG A 58 -9.96 -46.11 -16.73
N MET A 59 -11.23 -46.51 -16.85
CA MET A 59 -12.36 -45.65 -16.49
C MET A 59 -12.35 -45.32 -15.00
N LYS A 60 -12.01 -46.28 -14.16
CA LYS A 60 -11.86 -46.06 -12.72
C LYS A 60 -10.76 -45.05 -12.43
N GLU A 61 -9.56 -45.23 -13.00
CA GLU A 61 -8.45 -44.27 -12.86
C GLU A 61 -8.85 -42.85 -13.26
N LEU A 62 -9.57 -42.71 -14.39
CA LEU A 62 -10.04 -41.39 -14.85
C LEU A 62 -11.10 -40.77 -13.92
N THR A 63 -11.95 -41.60 -13.32
CA THR A 63 -12.97 -41.14 -12.37
C THR A 63 -12.31 -40.69 -11.07
N ASP A 64 -11.37 -41.47 -10.56
CA ASP A 64 -10.59 -41.12 -9.36
C ASP A 64 -9.80 -39.81 -9.58
N GLN A 65 -9.23 -39.60 -10.77
CA GLN A 65 -8.57 -38.35 -11.15
C GLN A 65 -9.56 -37.17 -11.24
N ALA A 66 -10.74 -37.38 -11.83
CA ALA A 66 -11.76 -36.34 -11.91
C ALA A 66 -12.24 -35.90 -10.52
N ASP A 67 -12.39 -36.83 -9.59
CA ASP A 67 -12.74 -36.54 -8.20
C ASP A 67 -11.64 -35.76 -7.48
N GLN A 68 -10.37 -36.11 -7.70
CA GLN A 68 -9.23 -35.35 -7.16
C GLN A 68 -9.22 -33.91 -7.69
N TYR A 69 -9.35 -33.71 -9.01
CA TYR A 69 -9.40 -32.37 -9.58
C TYR A 69 -10.62 -31.57 -9.10
N SER A 70 -11.75 -32.22 -8.88
CA SER A 70 -12.93 -31.56 -8.31
C SER A 70 -12.66 -31.01 -6.91
N GLN A 71 -11.97 -31.78 -6.07
CA GLN A 71 -11.57 -31.36 -4.73
C GLN A 71 -10.56 -30.20 -4.77
N GLU A 72 -9.53 -30.30 -5.63
CA GLU A 72 -8.53 -29.23 -5.80
C GLU A 72 -9.16 -27.93 -6.31
N VAL A 73 -10.09 -28.00 -7.26
CA VAL A 73 -10.83 -26.83 -7.74
C VAL A 73 -11.68 -26.22 -6.63
N SER A 74 -12.29 -27.04 -5.77
CA SER A 74 -13.07 -26.56 -4.63
C SER A 74 -12.19 -25.86 -3.57
N SER A 75 -11.00 -26.38 -3.28
CA SER A 75 -10.07 -25.75 -2.33
C SER A 75 -9.54 -24.43 -2.89
N LEU A 76 -9.06 -24.43 -4.14
CA LEU A 76 -8.56 -23.23 -4.81
C LEU A 76 -9.62 -22.14 -4.92
N ARG A 77 -10.89 -22.51 -5.16
CA ARG A 77 -11.99 -21.55 -5.19
C ARG A 77 -12.18 -20.86 -3.84
N THR A 78 -12.06 -21.60 -2.75
CA THR A 78 -12.14 -21.06 -1.39
C THR A 78 -11.00 -20.09 -1.12
N GLU A 79 -9.75 -20.52 -1.36
CA GLU A 79 -8.56 -19.68 -1.20
C GLU A 79 -8.63 -18.40 -2.05
N PHE A 80 -9.10 -18.52 -3.29
CA PHE A 80 -9.28 -17.37 -4.17
C PHE A 80 -10.33 -16.39 -3.63
N THR A 81 -11.44 -16.88 -3.09
CA THR A 81 -12.46 -16.01 -2.48
C THR A 81 -11.93 -15.30 -1.24
N GLU A 82 -11.13 -15.96 -0.41
CA GLU A 82 -10.49 -15.35 0.76
C GLU A 82 -9.47 -14.29 0.33
N ALA A 83 -8.63 -14.58 -0.67
CA ALA A 83 -7.67 -13.64 -1.23
C ALA A 83 -8.36 -12.40 -1.83
N GLN A 84 -9.48 -12.57 -2.54
CA GLN A 84 -10.28 -11.45 -3.06
C GLN A 84 -10.86 -10.58 -1.94
N GLN A 85 -11.35 -11.18 -0.85
CA GLN A 85 -11.85 -10.43 0.30
C GLN A 85 -10.72 -9.63 0.96
N TRP A 86 -9.55 -10.23 1.15
CA TRP A 86 -8.38 -9.56 1.68
C TRP A 86 -7.91 -8.39 0.78
N GLN A 87 -7.87 -8.60 -0.53
CA GLN A 87 -7.55 -7.55 -1.49
C GLN A 87 -8.52 -6.37 -1.39
N ALA A 88 -9.82 -6.64 -1.30
CA ALA A 88 -10.84 -5.60 -1.16
C ALA A 88 -10.67 -4.80 0.16
N GLN A 89 -10.30 -5.47 1.26
CA GLN A 89 -10.01 -4.80 2.53
C GLN A 89 -8.76 -3.90 2.42
N LEU A 90 -7.68 -4.39 1.82
CA LEU A 90 -6.47 -3.62 1.60
C LEU A 90 -6.72 -2.40 0.70
N GLN A 91 -7.50 -2.55 -0.37
CA GLN A 91 -7.87 -1.44 -1.25
C GLN A 91 -8.60 -0.33 -0.47
N ARG A 92 -9.59 -0.68 0.36
CA ARG A 92 -10.28 0.30 1.21
C ARG A 92 -9.34 0.99 2.19
N ALA A 93 -8.42 0.25 2.81
CA ALA A 93 -7.45 0.82 3.74
C ALA A 93 -6.48 1.80 3.04
N VAL A 94 -6.02 1.45 1.84
CA VAL A 94 -5.16 2.30 1.02
C VAL A 94 -5.89 3.57 0.60
N GLU A 95 -7.14 3.46 0.14
CA GLU A 95 -7.96 4.62 -0.24
C GLU A 95 -8.21 5.56 0.95
N ALA A 96 -8.54 5.00 2.12
CA ALA A 96 -8.72 5.78 3.34
C ALA A 96 -7.42 6.50 3.75
N SER A 97 -6.28 5.81 3.70
CA SER A 97 -4.96 6.40 4.01
C SER A 97 -4.58 7.49 3.01
N ARG A 98 -4.81 7.27 1.71
CA ARG A 98 -4.60 8.29 0.66
C ARG A 98 -5.42 9.54 0.92
N ALA A 99 -6.71 9.39 1.23
CA ALA A 99 -7.60 10.52 1.51
C ALA A 99 -7.17 11.32 2.76
N VAL A 100 -6.56 10.67 3.77
CA VAL A 100 -5.98 11.38 4.92
C VAL A 100 -4.70 12.11 4.52
N CYS A 101 -3.81 11.45 3.78
CA CYS A 101 -2.57 12.05 3.30
C CYS A 101 -2.80 13.27 2.40
N GLU A 102 -3.79 13.20 1.50
CA GLU A 102 -4.16 14.31 0.62
C GLU A 102 -4.70 15.50 1.41
N ARG A 103 -5.56 15.27 2.41
CA ARG A 103 -6.04 16.32 3.30
C ARG A 103 -4.91 16.97 4.09
N ALA A 104 -4.01 16.18 4.65
CA ALA A 104 -2.84 16.69 5.36
C ALA A 104 -1.94 17.51 4.43
N ARG A 105 -1.70 17.03 3.20
CA ARG A 105 -0.91 17.76 2.20
C ARG A 105 -1.55 19.11 1.83
N GLN A 106 -2.87 19.15 1.63
CA GLN A 106 -3.57 20.40 1.35
C GLN A 106 -3.46 21.39 2.51
N HIS A 107 -3.56 20.90 3.75
CA HIS A 107 -3.37 21.72 4.95
C HIS A 107 -1.95 22.29 5.04
N CYS A 108 -0.92 21.45 4.87
CA CYS A 108 0.47 21.90 4.85
C CYS A 108 0.71 22.97 3.79
N LEU A 109 0.17 22.80 2.57
CA LEU A 109 0.34 23.78 1.51
C LEU A 109 -0.29 25.13 1.89
N LEU A 110 -1.47 25.13 2.52
CA LEU A 110 -2.11 26.35 3.03
C LEU A 110 -1.24 27.01 4.10
N GLU A 111 -0.76 26.25 5.08
CA GLU A 111 0.10 26.77 6.13
C GLU A 111 1.42 27.32 5.58
N GLU A 112 2.05 26.65 4.62
CA GLU A 112 3.27 27.12 3.95
C GLU A 112 3.04 28.46 3.25
N THR A 113 1.91 28.64 2.56
CA THR A 113 1.58 29.94 1.93
C THR A 113 1.36 31.05 2.95
N GLN A 114 0.74 30.75 4.09
CA GLN A 114 0.54 31.72 5.17
C GLN A 114 1.85 32.09 5.84
N LEU A 115 2.72 31.11 6.09
CA LEU A 115 4.05 31.32 6.65
C LEU A 115 4.90 32.20 5.73
N ALA A 116 4.90 31.93 4.41
CA ALA A 116 5.63 32.75 3.44
C ALA A 116 5.18 34.23 3.47
N GLN A 117 3.87 34.50 3.56
CA GLN A 117 3.34 35.86 3.70
C GLN A 117 3.78 36.52 5.02
N LEU A 118 3.74 35.77 6.11
CA LEU A 118 4.16 36.28 7.42
C LEU A 118 5.67 36.57 7.46
N GLU A 119 6.47 35.73 6.81
CA GLU A 119 7.91 35.92 6.66
C GLU A 119 8.24 37.19 5.88
N GLU A 120 7.54 37.44 4.77
CA GLU A 120 7.67 38.68 3.99
C GLU A 120 7.34 39.91 4.85
N GLN A 121 6.20 39.90 5.55
CA GLN A 121 5.81 40.99 6.46
C GLN A 121 6.83 41.21 7.58
N LEU A 122 7.39 40.13 8.15
CA LEU A 122 8.43 40.21 9.17
C LEU A 122 9.73 40.80 8.61
N GLN A 123 10.10 40.45 7.38
CA GLN A 123 11.27 41.01 6.71
C GLN A 123 11.11 42.52 6.48
N GLU A 124 9.96 42.94 5.95
CA GLU A 124 9.64 44.36 5.77
C GLU A 124 9.69 45.14 7.08
N ALA A 125 9.04 44.62 8.13
CA ALA A 125 9.03 45.26 9.45
C ALA A 125 10.44 45.35 10.07
N ARG A 126 11.27 44.31 9.88
CA ARG A 126 12.67 44.32 10.32
C ARG A 126 13.50 45.36 9.57
N GLN A 127 13.35 45.44 8.25
CA GLN A 127 14.05 46.44 7.44
C GLN A 127 13.68 47.85 7.86
N LEU A 128 12.38 48.15 7.98
CA LEU A 128 11.90 49.46 8.46
C LEU A 128 12.46 49.83 9.83
N SER A 129 12.48 48.88 10.77
CA SER A 129 13.05 49.11 12.10
C SER A 129 14.56 49.34 12.04
N GLN A 130 15.29 48.59 11.22
CA GLN A 130 16.74 48.73 11.07
C GLN A 130 17.10 50.07 10.42
N ASP A 131 16.38 50.48 9.38
CA ASP A 131 16.56 51.76 8.71
C ASP A 131 16.29 52.93 9.66
N ALA A 132 15.20 52.87 10.44
CA ALA A 132 14.90 53.88 11.45
C ALA A 132 16.01 53.97 12.52
N LEU A 133 16.52 52.82 12.99
CA LEU A 133 17.64 52.80 13.93
C LEU A 133 18.92 53.38 13.32
N GLN A 134 19.25 53.06 12.07
CA GLN A 134 20.41 53.60 11.37
C GLN A 134 20.31 55.11 11.17
N GLN A 135 19.12 55.65 10.89
CA GLN A 135 18.90 57.09 10.75
C GLN A 135 19.12 57.83 12.08
N VAL A 136 18.67 57.25 13.20
CA VAL A 136 18.76 57.90 14.52
C VAL A 136 20.12 57.71 15.18
N SER A 137 20.81 56.59 14.92
CA SER A 137 22.11 56.25 15.50
C SER A 137 23.19 57.36 15.41
N PRO A 138 23.45 57.99 14.24
CA PRO A 138 24.48 59.02 14.14
C PRO A 138 24.12 60.28 14.94
N LEU A 139 22.85 60.67 14.95
CA LEU A 139 22.38 61.82 15.71
C LEU A 139 22.48 61.55 17.22
N TYR A 140 22.14 60.34 17.64
CA TYR A 140 22.30 59.90 19.02
C TYR A 140 23.78 59.88 19.45
N GLN A 141 24.66 59.34 18.61
CA GLN A 141 26.09 59.28 18.91
C GLN A 141 26.74 60.66 18.92
N ALA A 142 26.38 61.55 17.99
CA ALA A 142 26.81 62.94 18.02
C ALA A 142 26.31 63.68 19.28
N ALA A 143 25.08 63.41 19.73
CA ALA A 143 24.57 63.97 20.98
C ALA A 143 25.34 63.45 22.20
N LEU A 144 25.70 62.15 22.23
CA LEU A 144 26.53 61.57 23.29
C LEU A 144 27.93 62.18 23.32
N GLU A 145 28.59 62.34 22.16
CA GLU A 145 29.91 62.96 22.06
C GLU A 145 29.88 64.43 22.52
N ALA A 146 28.85 65.19 22.12
CA ALA A 146 28.65 66.55 22.59
C ALA A 146 28.46 66.60 24.12
N MET A 147 27.70 65.67 24.70
CA MET A 147 27.56 65.56 26.16
C MET A 147 28.88 65.20 26.85
N GLN A 148 29.70 64.33 26.26
CA GLN A 148 31.03 63.96 26.79
C GLN A 148 32.03 65.12 26.71
N SER A 149 31.84 66.06 25.78
CA SER A 149 32.68 67.25 25.66
C SER A 149 32.39 68.32 26.71
N LEU A 150 31.26 68.25 27.42
CA LEU A 150 30.92 69.17 28.51
C LEU A 150 31.84 68.93 29.71
N SER A 151 32.52 69.99 30.13
CA SER A 151 33.38 69.96 31.30
C SER A 151 32.59 70.26 32.58
N GLN A 152 33.09 69.86 33.74
CA GLN A 152 32.49 70.25 35.03
C GLN A 152 32.43 71.78 35.20
N SER A 153 33.39 72.52 34.66
CA SER A 153 33.38 73.98 34.67
C SER A 153 32.17 74.57 33.94
N ASP A 154 31.75 74.00 32.82
CA ASP A 154 30.60 74.49 32.05
C ASP A 154 29.28 74.30 32.83
N LEU A 155 29.18 73.18 33.57
CA LEU A 155 28.04 72.89 34.44
C LEU A 155 28.02 73.81 35.67
N GLU A 156 29.18 74.13 36.24
CA GLU A 156 29.29 75.11 37.32
C GLU A 156 28.92 76.53 36.87
N GLU A 157 29.28 76.92 35.65
CA GLU A 157 28.88 78.20 35.06
C GLU A 157 27.35 78.26 34.92
N LEU A 158 26.75 77.19 34.37
CA LEU A 158 25.30 77.07 34.22
C LEU A 158 24.57 77.22 35.56
N ARG A 159 25.10 76.61 36.63
CA ARG A 159 24.54 76.71 37.99
C ARG A 159 24.57 78.13 38.54
N ARG A 160 25.60 78.90 38.22
CA ARG A 160 25.81 80.26 38.76
C ARG A 160 24.96 81.34 38.08
N TYR A 161 24.26 81.03 36.99
CA TYR A 161 23.33 81.97 36.37
C TYR A 161 22.21 82.38 37.35
N ARG A 162 22.14 83.68 37.66
CA ARG A 162 21.00 84.28 38.37
C ARG A 162 19.79 84.47 37.46
N ARG A 163 20.04 84.71 36.17
CA ARG A 163 19.04 84.84 35.12
C ARG A 163 19.61 84.26 33.81
N PRO A 164 19.35 82.98 33.51
CA PRO A 164 19.87 82.35 32.30
C PRO A 164 19.32 83.00 31.03
N PRO A 165 20.08 83.00 29.93
CA PRO A 165 19.59 83.37 28.60
C PRO A 165 18.42 82.46 28.15
N GLU A 166 17.55 82.96 27.27
CA GLU A 166 16.34 82.24 26.82
C GLU A 166 16.67 80.85 26.23
N GLY A 167 17.76 80.73 25.47
CA GLY A 167 18.20 79.44 24.91
C GLY A 167 18.56 78.40 25.96
N VAL A 168 19.19 78.82 27.07
CA VAL A 168 19.55 77.93 28.18
C VAL A 168 18.31 77.48 28.95
N MET A 169 17.34 78.38 29.16
CA MET A 169 16.06 78.03 29.78
C MET A 169 15.32 76.98 28.96
N ALA A 170 15.21 77.17 27.65
CA ALA A 170 14.49 76.25 26.78
C ALA A 170 15.11 74.84 26.78
N VAL A 171 16.44 74.74 26.76
CA VAL A 171 17.13 73.44 26.85
C VAL A 171 16.92 72.80 28.22
N MET A 172 17.04 73.57 29.30
CA MET A 172 16.87 73.04 30.65
C MET A 172 15.44 72.62 30.97
N ASP A 173 14.43 73.30 30.41
CA ASP A 173 13.04 72.89 30.53
C ASP A 173 12.81 71.52 29.88
N VAL A 174 13.41 71.25 28.72
CA VAL A 174 13.34 69.93 28.06
C VAL A 174 14.01 68.86 28.93
N VAL A 175 15.17 69.15 29.53
CA VAL A 175 15.82 68.23 30.47
C VAL A 175 14.92 67.97 31.69
N CYS A 176 14.33 69.01 32.27
CA CYS A 176 13.39 68.91 33.38
C CYS A 176 12.18 68.01 33.02
N VAL A 177 11.63 68.11 31.79
CA VAL A 177 10.59 67.21 31.28
C VAL A 177 11.09 65.76 31.14
N LEU A 178 12.29 65.54 30.59
CA LEU A 178 12.88 64.21 30.43
C LEU A 178 13.09 63.49 31.79
N PHE A 179 13.42 64.24 32.84
CA PHE A 179 13.59 63.73 34.20
C PHE A 179 12.31 63.82 35.06
N GLY A 180 11.16 64.18 34.48
CA GLY A 180 9.88 64.23 35.17
C GLY A 180 9.77 65.29 36.28
N ARG A 181 10.49 66.41 36.15
CA ARG A 181 10.49 67.54 37.09
C ARG A 181 9.72 68.74 36.52
N PRO A 182 9.20 69.65 37.37
CA PRO A 182 8.52 70.86 36.88
C PRO A 182 9.50 71.78 36.14
N CYS A 183 9.04 72.42 35.06
CA CYS A 183 9.79 73.37 34.22
C CYS A 183 10.01 74.71 34.95
N THR A 184 10.75 74.68 36.05
CA THR A 184 11.18 75.88 36.78
C THR A 184 12.70 75.88 36.90
N TRP A 185 13.30 77.06 36.80
CA TRP A 185 14.76 77.22 36.86
C TRP A 185 15.37 76.60 38.13
N GLU A 186 14.68 76.73 39.27
CA GLU A 186 15.08 76.12 40.54
C GLU A 186 15.15 74.59 40.46
N SER A 187 14.19 73.94 39.81
CA SER A 187 14.15 72.49 39.64
C SER A 187 15.26 71.99 38.71
N CYS A 188 15.59 72.79 37.69
CA CYS A 188 16.68 72.49 36.78
C CYS A 188 18.06 72.71 37.44
N GLN A 189 18.21 73.71 38.30
CA GLN A 189 19.41 73.87 39.14
C GLN A 189 19.61 72.69 40.11
N GLN A 190 18.52 72.14 40.67
CA GLN A 190 18.58 70.95 41.52
C GLN A 190 18.97 69.67 40.76
N LEU A 191 18.71 69.59 39.45
CA LEU A 191 19.10 68.45 38.61
C LEU A 191 20.58 68.46 38.25
N LEU A 192 21.19 69.63 38.15
CA LEU A 192 22.62 69.78 37.85
C LEU A 192 23.52 69.40 39.05
N GLY A 193 22.94 69.16 40.23
CA GLY A 193 23.61 68.77 41.47
C GLY A 193 24.16 69.94 42.25
#